data_AF-A0A9X8H625-F1
#
_entry.id   AF-A0A9X8H625-F1
#
_cell.length_a   1.000
_cell.length_b   1.000
_cell.length_c   1.000
_cell.angle_alpha   90.00
_cell.angle_beta   90.00
_cell.angle_gamma   90.00
#
_symmetry.space_group_name_H-M   'P 1'
#
loop_
_entity.id
_entity.type
_entity.pdbx_description
1 polymer ?
#
loop_
_entity_poly.entity_id
_entity_poly.type
_entity_poly.pdbx_seq_one_letter_code
_entity_poly.pdbx_strand_id
1 'polypeptide(L)'
;MYWMQELVEAHESEINALVAEVEAVAKETDGLRGQLAKSMAKMTAKDATISKLQAAVAKAEQANALSFDELAGVRLQVAALTTLQRNQKALEASLQVKDKIKFAREVTLAKQTLQMQKQVEQSVEPAKPCEQCQVHHRQEKLRQDKLREARASLANNGDGEVSELERYELVELRKKVKCSVCQDAPKEVMISKCSHMFCKECMESNLKARNRKCPTCKKMFGQDDVKGVYWT
;
A
#
# COMPACT_ATOMS: atom_id res chain seq x y z
N MET A 1 -82.13 35.46 -85.53
CA MET A 1 -80.88 36.10 -85.06
C MET A 1 -80.84 36.22 -83.54
N TYR A 2 -81.87 36.75 -82.86
CA TYR A 2 -81.90 36.92 -81.40
C TYR A 2 -81.66 35.62 -80.58
N TRP A 3 -82.39 34.54 -80.89
CA TRP A 3 -82.24 33.22 -80.22
C TRP A 3 -80.84 32.59 -80.33
N MET A 4 -80.12 32.85 -81.42
CA MET A 4 -78.78 32.30 -81.61
C MET A 4 -77.75 33.07 -80.77
N GLN A 5 -78.01 34.34 -80.49
CA GLN A 5 -77.18 35.18 -79.64
C GLN A 5 -77.36 34.85 -78.16
N GLU A 6 -78.61 34.66 -77.69
CA GLU A 6 -78.89 34.20 -76.33
C GLU A 6 -78.28 32.81 -76.05
N LEU A 7 -78.29 31.90 -77.02
CA LEU A 7 -77.67 30.57 -76.88
C LEU A 7 -76.15 30.66 -76.75
N VAL A 8 -75.50 31.53 -77.54
CA VAL A 8 -74.06 31.76 -77.47
C VAL A 8 -73.67 32.39 -76.13
N GLU A 9 -74.43 33.38 -75.66
CA GLU A 9 -74.21 34.03 -74.36
C GLU A 9 -74.38 33.04 -73.19
N ALA A 10 -75.36 32.14 -73.25
CA ALA A 10 -75.56 31.10 -72.25
C ALA A 10 -74.37 30.11 -72.21
N HIS A 11 -73.89 29.65 -73.37
CA HIS A 11 -72.72 28.78 -73.44
C HIS A 11 -71.43 29.48 -73.00
N GLU A 12 -71.26 30.76 -73.32
CA GLU A 12 -70.11 31.55 -72.86
C GLU A 12 -70.12 31.69 -71.33
N SER A 13 -71.29 31.94 -70.73
CA SER A 13 -71.45 31.96 -69.27
C SER A 13 -71.12 30.61 -68.63
N GLU A 14 -71.54 29.50 -69.24
CA GLU A 14 -71.26 28.15 -68.75
C GLU A 14 -69.77 27.80 -68.84
N ILE A 15 -69.11 28.14 -69.95
CA ILE A 15 -67.66 27.98 -70.13
C ILE A 15 -66.90 28.78 -69.07
N ASN A 16 -67.28 30.04 -68.84
CA ASN A 16 -66.62 30.89 -67.84
C ASN A 16 -66.79 30.34 -66.42
N ALA A 17 -67.96 29.78 -66.07
CA ALA A 17 -68.19 29.12 -64.79
C ALA A 17 -67.29 27.87 -64.62
N LEU A 18 -67.20 27.03 -65.65
CA LEU A 18 -66.33 25.84 -65.64
C LEU A 18 -64.85 26.21 -65.52
N VAL A 19 -64.40 27.26 -66.21
CA VAL A 19 -63.02 27.77 -66.10
C VAL A 19 -62.74 28.21 -64.66
N ALA A 20 -63.66 28.96 -64.04
CA ALA A 20 -63.50 29.41 -62.65
C ALA A 20 -63.43 28.22 -61.66
N GLU A 21 -64.22 27.17 -61.88
CA GLU A 21 -64.16 25.94 -61.08
C GLU A 21 -62.83 25.21 -61.24
N VAL A 22 -62.33 25.07 -62.48
CA VAL A 22 -61.02 24.44 -62.75
C VAL A 22 -59.89 25.24 -62.09
N GLU A 23 -59.92 26.57 -62.16
CA GLU A 23 -58.95 27.44 -61.50
C GLU A 23 -59.01 27.30 -59.96
N ALA A 24 -60.20 27.20 -59.39
CA ALA A 24 -60.38 26.99 -57.95
C ALA A 24 -59.79 25.63 -57.50
N VAL A 25 -60.08 24.55 -58.24
CA VAL A 25 -59.53 23.21 -57.98
C VAL A 25 -58.01 23.20 -58.17
N ALA A 26 -57.48 23.87 -59.19
CA ALA A 26 -56.04 24.00 -59.40
C ALA A 26 -55.36 24.67 -58.19
N LYS A 27 -55.94 25.75 -57.67
CA LYS A 27 -55.43 26.43 -56.47
C LYS A 27 -55.48 25.56 -55.22
N GLU A 28 -56.55 24.77 -55.05
CA GLU A 28 -56.67 23.85 -53.92
C GLU A 28 -55.65 22.71 -54.00
N THR A 29 -55.49 22.11 -55.19
CA THR A 29 -54.51 21.03 -55.42
C THR A 29 -53.06 21.49 -55.21
N ASP A 30 -52.71 22.71 -55.62
CA ASP A 30 -51.40 23.31 -55.32
C ASP A 30 -51.22 23.57 -53.81
N GLY A 31 -52.28 24.00 -53.12
CA GLY A 31 -52.30 24.10 -51.66
C GLY A 31 -52.01 22.77 -50.97
N LEU A 32 -52.69 21.71 -51.38
CA LEU A 32 -52.50 20.35 -50.86
C LEU A 32 -51.10 19.81 -51.18
N ARG A 33 -50.58 20.04 -52.40
CA ARG A 33 -49.21 19.68 -52.80
C ARG A 33 -48.18 20.36 -51.89
N GLY A 34 -48.38 21.64 -51.58
CA GLY A 34 -47.54 22.38 -50.64
C GLY A 34 -47.60 21.84 -49.21
N GLN A 35 -48.78 21.42 -48.74
CA GLN A 35 -48.93 20.76 -47.44
C GLN A 35 -48.24 19.39 -47.39
N LEU A 36 -48.38 18.58 -48.44
CA LEU A 36 -47.72 17.29 -48.57
C LEU A 36 -46.20 17.44 -48.53
N ALA A 37 -45.63 18.39 -49.28
CA ALA A 37 -44.20 18.68 -49.28
C ALA A 37 -43.69 19.05 -47.88
N LYS A 38 -44.43 19.91 -47.14
CA LYS A 38 -44.10 20.26 -45.76
C LYS A 38 -44.16 19.06 -44.82
N SER A 39 -45.15 18.17 -44.99
CA SER A 39 -45.28 16.95 -44.19
C SER A 39 -44.13 15.98 -44.46
N MET A 40 -43.78 15.77 -45.73
CA MET A 40 -42.65 14.93 -46.13
C MET A 40 -41.33 15.46 -45.56
N ALA A 41 -41.08 16.78 -45.62
CA ALA A 41 -39.88 17.38 -45.03
C ALA A 41 -39.82 17.20 -43.50
N LYS A 42 -40.97 17.22 -42.81
CA LYS A 42 -41.02 16.91 -41.37
C LYS A 42 -40.73 15.43 -41.10
N MET A 43 -41.22 14.52 -41.94
CA MET A 43 -40.95 13.09 -41.80
C MET A 43 -39.46 12.79 -41.98
N THR A 44 -38.82 13.32 -43.03
CA THR A 44 -37.39 13.10 -43.26
C THR A 44 -36.51 13.67 -42.14
N ALA A 45 -36.89 14.83 -41.57
CA ALA A 45 -36.21 15.40 -40.41
C ALA A 45 -36.37 14.53 -39.14
N LYS A 46 -37.56 13.95 -38.94
CA LYS A 46 -37.80 13.00 -37.86
C LYS A 46 -37.02 11.71 -38.06
N ASP A 47 -36.96 11.16 -39.27
CA ASP A 47 -36.19 9.95 -39.58
C ASP A 47 -34.70 10.16 -39.29
N ALA A 48 -34.13 11.30 -39.70
CA ALA A 48 -32.75 11.65 -39.37
C ALA A 48 -32.52 11.76 -37.85
N THR A 49 -33.52 12.22 -37.10
CA THR A 49 -33.46 12.30 -35.63
C THR A 49 -33.55 10.91 -35.00
N ILE A 50 -34.43 10.04 -35.51
CA ILE A 50 -34.56 8.65 -35.07
C ILE A 50 -33.23 7.91 -35.28
N SER A 51 -32.60 8.03 -36.46
CA SER A 51 -31.30 7.40 -36.71
C SER A 51 -30.22 7.89 -35.75
N LYS A 52 -30.19 9.19 -35.42
CA LYS A 52 -29.26 9.73 -34.41
C LYS A 52 -29.52 9.17 -33.01
N LEU A 53 -30.78 9.08 -32.60
CA LEU A 53 -31.17 8.52 -31.31
C LEU A 53 -30.84 7.02 -31.23
N GLN A 54 -31.08 6.26 -32.29
CA GLN A 54 -30.72 4.84 -32.37
C GLN A 54 -29.21 4.63 -32.20
N ALA A 55 -28.38 5.46 -32.85
CA ALA A 55 -26.93 5.40 -32.67
C ALA A 55 -26.51 5.76 -31.23
N ALA A 56 -27.16 6.74 -30.61
CA ALA A 56 -26.89 7.12 -29.23
C ALA A 56 -27.27 6.01 -28.24
N VAL A 57 -28.42 5.35 -28.44
CA VAL A 57 -28.87 4.21 -27.63
C VAL A 57 -27.89 3.04 -27.75
N ALA A 58 -27.49 2.67 -28.97
CA ALA A 58 -26.53 1.59 -29.17
C ALA A 58 -25.18 1.86 -28.46
N LYS A 59 -24.70 3.11 -28.51
CA LYS A 59 -23.49 3.52 -27.80
C LYS A 59 -23.66 3.43 -26.27
N ALA A 60 -24.81 3.84 -25.75
CA ALA A 60 -25.12 3.75 -24.32
C ALA A 60 -25.21 2.30 -23.84
N GLU A 61 -25.84 1.42 -24.62
CA GLU A 61 -25.92 -0.02 -24.34
C GLU A 61 -24.52 -0.67 -24.32
N GLN A 62 -23.66 -0.34 -25.28
CA GLN A 62 -22.27 -0.81 -25.31
C GLN A 62 -21.49 -0.34 -24.08
N ALA A 63 -21.61 0.94 -23.70
CA ALA A 63 -20.95 1.47 -22.51
C ALA A 63 -21.44 0.80 -21.22
N ASN A 64 -22.74 0.51 -21.14
CA ASN A 64 -23.33 -0.19 -20.01
C ASN A 64 -22.81 -1.63 -19.92
N ALA A 65 -22.69 -2.35 -21.04
CA ALA A 65 -22.11 -3.69 -21.07
C ALA A 65 -20.66 -3.71 -20.54
N LEU A 66 -19.81 -2.78 -20.99
CA LEU A 66 -18.44 -2.64 -20.48
C LEU A 66 -18.41 -2.38 -18.96
N SER A 67 -19.33 -1.53 -18.48
CA SER A 67 -19.42 -1.22 -17.05
C SER A 67 -19.83 -2.44 -16.21
N PHE A 68 -20.67 -3.33 -16.74
CA PHE A 68 -21.03 -4.60 -16.07
C PHE A 68 -19.83 -5.55 -15.99
N ASP A 69 -19.04 -5.67 -17.05
CA ASP A 69 -17.84 -6.51 -17.06
C ASP A 69 -16.81 -6.02 -16.03
N GLU A 70 -16.58 -4.70 -15.96
CA GLU A 70 -15.73 -4.08 -14.95
C GLU A 70 -16.25 -4.36 -13.53
N LEU A 71 -17.55 -4.24 -13.30
CA LEU A 71 -18.17 -4.51 -11.99
C LEU A 71 -18.02 -5.98 -11.58
N ALA A 72 -18.13 -6.92 -12.53
CA ALA A 72 -17.88 -8.34 -12.28
C ALA A 72 -16.43 -8.59 -11.85
N GLY A 73 -15.47 -7.93 -12.51
CA GLY A 73 -14.05 -7.96 -12.12
C GLY A 73 -13.83 -7.44 -10.70
N VAL A 74 -14.41 -6.29 -10.36
CA VAL A 74 -14.31 -5.71 -9.01
C VAL A 74 -14.92 -6.64 -7.96
N ARG A 75 -16.07 -7.28 -8.24
CA ARG A 75 -16.68 -8.24 -7.30
C ARG A 75 -15.78 -9.43 -7.00
N LEU A 76 -15.10 -9.98 -8.02
CA LEU A 76 -14.13 -11.05 -7.85
C LEU A 76 -12.94 -10.61 -6.99
N GLN A 77 -12.41 -9.40 -7.22
CA GLN A 77 -11.33 -8.84 -6.41
C GLN A 77 -11.73 -8.65 -4.94
N VAL A 78 -12.93 -8.11 -4.68
CA VAL A 78 -13.46 -7.96 -3.32
C VAL A 78 -13.58 -9.31 -2.62
N ALA A 79 -14.06 -10.35 -3.31
CA ALA A 79 -14.16 -11.70 -2.74
C ALA A 79 -12.77 -12.28 -2.38
N ALA A 80 -11.77 -12.07 -3.24
CA ALA A 80 -10.39 -12.47 -2.98
C ALA A 80 -9.79 -11.74 -1.78
N LEU A 81 -9.94 -10.40 -1.72
CA LEU A 81 -9.47 -9.57 -0.61
C LEU A 81 -10.14 -9.94 0.71
N THR A 82 -11.44 -10.19 0.70
CA THR A 82 -12.17 -10.63 1.90
C THR A 82 -11.63 -11.96 2.42
N THR A 83 -11.26 -12.87 1.53
CA THR A 83 -10.68 -14.17 1.89
C THR A 83 -9.26 -14.00 2.46
N LEU A 84 -8.43 -13.17 1.83
CA LEU A 84 -7.10 -12.84 2.35
C LEU A 84 -7.17 -12.20 3.74
N GLN A 85 -8.11 -11.27 3.96
CA GLN A 85 -8.31 -10.64 5.26
C GLN A 85 -8.71 -11.65 6.34
N ARG A 86 -9.56 -12.64 6.01
CA ARG A 86 -9.89 -13.74 6.93
C ARG A 86 -8.66 -14.59 7.26
N ASN A 87 -7.87 -14.96 6.26
CA ASN A 87 -6.66 -15.76 6.44
C ASN A 87 -5.62 -15.01 7.28
N GLN A 88 -5.46 -13.71 7.05
CA GLN A 88 -4.57 -12.85 7.84
C GLN A 88 -4.99 -12.85 9.31
N LYS A 89 -6.27 -12.60 9.61
CA LYS A 89 -6.79 -12.63 10.99
C LYS A 89 -6.57 -13.98 11.67
N ALA A 90 -6.80 -15.08 10.94
CA ALA A 90 -6.56 -16.43 11.47
C ALA A 90 -5.07 -16.67 11.80
N LEU A 91 -4.17 -16.18 10.93
CA LEU A 91 -2.72 -16.30 11.16
C LEU A 91 -2.27 -15.46 12.37
N GLU A 92 -2.74 -14.22 12.48
CA GLU A 92 -2.48 -13.34 13.63
C GLU A 92 -2.93 -13.99 14.94
N ALA A 93 -4.15 -14.57 14.98
CA ALA A 93 -4.65 -15.28 16.15
C ALA A 93 -3.78 -16.51 16.49
N SER A 94 -3.33 -17.28 15.48
CA SER A 94 -2.47 -18.44 15.68
C SER A 94 -1.09 -18.04 16.25
N LEU A 95 -0.52 -16.93 15.78
CA LEU A 95 0.74 -16.39 16.30
C LEU A 95 0.60 -15.95 17.77
N GLN A 96 -0.47 -15.23 18.11
CA GLN A 96 -0.74 -14.83 19.49
C GLN A 96 -0.85 -16.03 20.44
N VAL A 97 -1.48 -17.13 20.00
CA VAL A 97 -1.56 -18.36 20.79
C VAL A 97 -0.18 -19.00 20.96
N LYS A 98 0.64 -19.06 19.90
CA LYS A 98 2.01 -19.60 19.97
C LYS A 98 2.89 -18.80 20.94
N ASP A 99 2.79 -17.48 20.93
CA ASP A 99 3.58 -16.61 21.80
C ASP A 99 3.16 -16.79 23.27
N LYS A 100 1.85 -16.86 23.54
CA LYS A 100 1.34 -17.17 24.89
C LYS A 100 1.82 -18.54 25.39
N ILE A 101 1.82 -19.57 24.53
CA ILE A 101 2.30 -20.91 24.90
C ILE A 101 3.80 -20.88 25.19
N LYS A 102 4.61 -20.21 24.37
CA LYS A 102 6.06 -20.06 24.62
C LYS A 102 6.33 -19.36 25.94
N PHE A 103 5.67 -18.23 26.17
CA PHE A 103 5.80 -17.47 27.41
C PHE A 103 5.40 -18.30 28.64
N ALA A 104 4.28 -19.02 28.58
CA ALA A 104 3.84 -19.90 29.67
C ALA A 104 4.85 -21.03 29.95
N ARG A 105 5.47 -21.61 28.90
CA ARG A 105 6.53 -22.62 29.04
C ARG A 105 7.78 -22.05 29.69
N GLU A 106 8.24 -20.88 29.24
CA GLU A 106 9.40 -20.20 29.81
C GLU A 106 9.20 -19.84 31.29
N VAL A 107 8.03 -19.32 31.64
CA VAL A 107 7.65 -19.02 33.04
C VAL A 107 7.65 -20.31 33.90
N THR A 108 7.11 -21.40 33.36
CA THR A 108 7.07 -22.69 34.07
C THR A 108 8.49 -23.23 34.30
N LEU A 109 9.34 -23.18 33.28
CA LEU A 109 10.74 -23.61 33.39
C LEU A 109 11.50 -22.76 34.40
N ALA A 110 11.35 -21.43 34.37
CA ALA A 110 12.00 -20.53 35.32
C ALA A 110 11.56 -20.82 36.78
N LYS A 111 10.27 -21.09 37.01
CA LYS A 111 9.78 -21.51 38.34
C LYS A 111 10.43 -22.81 38.80
N GLN A 112 10.56 -23.81 37.93
CA GLN A 112 11.22 -25.07 38.26
C GLN A 112 12.70 -24.87 38.57
N THR A 113 13.42 -24.06 37.79
CA THR A 113 14.83 -23.72 38.05
C THR A 113 15.02 -23.03 39.39
N LEU A 114 14.18 -22.05 39.73
CA LEU A 114 14.20 -21.38 41.03
C LEU A 114 13.92 -22.35 42.19
N GLN A 115 12.99 -23.28 42.01
CA GLN A 115 12.67 -24.29 43.03
C GLN A 115 13.85 -25.26 43.23
N MET A 116 14.49 -25.70 42.14
CA MET A 116 15.69 -26.54 42.20
C MET A 116 16.86 -25.81 42.87
N GLN A 117 17.07 -24.52 42.56
CA GLN A 117 18.08 -23.69 43.22
C GLN A 117 17.84 -23.59 44.73
N LYS A 118 16.59 -23.38 45.17
CA LYS A 118 16.24 -23.38 46.61
C LYS A 118 16.52 -24.73 47.27
N GLN A 119 16.24 -25.85 46.59
CA GLN A 119 16.56 -27.18 47.11
C GLN A 119 18.08 -27.41 47.21
N VAL A 120 18.85 -26.91 46.25
CA VAL A 120 20.32 -26.92 46.32
C VAL A 120 20.82 -26.04 47.47
N GLU A 121 20.31 -24.83 47.65
CA GLU A 121 20.66 -23.96 48.80
C GLU A 121 20.33 -24.61 50.16
N GLN A 122 19.22 -25.35 50.26
CA GLN A 122 18.84 -26.05 51.49
C GLN A 122 19.64 -27.33 51.75
N SER A 123 20.27 -27.91 50.73
CA SER A 123 21.08 -29.14 50.84
C SER A 123 22.58 -28.87 50.91
N VAL A 124 23.02 -27.64 50.66
CA VAL A 124 24.39 -27.19 50.88
C VAL A 124 24.52 -26.74 52.34
N GLU A 125 25.08 -27.60 53.19
CA GLU A 125 25.61 -27.19 54.50
C GLU A 125 26.58 -26.00 54.31
N PRO A 126 26.50 -24.93 55.13
CA PRO A 126 27.35 -23.76 54.97
C PRO A 126 28.81 -24.18 55.10
N ALA A 127 29.56 -24.09 53.99
CA ALA A 127 30.99 -24.34 53.98
C ALA A 127 31.65 -23.46 55.04
N LYS A 128 32.31 -24.09 56.02
CA LYS A 128 33.05 -23.38 57.08
C LYS A 128 33.94 -22.31 56.45
N PRO A 129 33.78 -21.02 56.79
CA PRO A 129 34.53 -19.97 56.12
C PRO A 129 36.02 -20.14 56.41
N CYS A 130 36.84 -20.13 55.35
CA CYS A 130 38.28 -20.00 55.50
C CYS A 130 38.58 -18.66 56.21
N GLU A 131 39.28 -18.71 57.35
CA GLU A 131 39.62 -17.52 58.15
C GLU A 131 40.37 -16.47 57.32
N GLN A 132 41.23 -16.91 56.40
CA GLN A 132 41.96 -16.02 55.48
C GLN A 132 41.02 -15.30 54.50
N CYS A 133 39.96 -15.97 54.03
CA CYS A 133 38.97 -15.39 53.13
C CYS A 133 38.08 -14.35 53.84
N GLN A 134 37.77 -14.51 55.13
CA GLN A 134 36.98 -13.52 55.87
C GLN A 134 37.71 -12.17 56.00
N VAL A 135 39.03 -12.22 56.19
CA VAL A 135 39.86 -11.01 56.25
C VAL A 135 39.90 -10.31 54.90
N HIS A 136 40.09 -11.08 53.81
CA HIS A 136 40.10 -10.53 52.45
C HIS A 136 38.75 -9.91 52.07
N HIS A 137 37.64 -10.58 52.42
CA HIS A 137 36.29 -10.07 52.15
C HIS A 137 35.98 -8.80 52.94
N ARG A 138 36.48 -8.69 54.18
CA ARG A 138 36.34 -7.49 55.02
C ARG A 138 37.14 -6.32 54.46
N GLN A 139 38.36 -6.56 53.97
CA GLN A 139 39.18 -5.54 53.32
C GLN A 139 38.57 -5.07 52.00
N GLU A 140 38.07 -5.99 51.19
CA GLU A 140 37.42 -5.65 49.91
C GLU A 140 36.10 -4.90 50.12
N LYS A 141 35.31 -5.27 51.14
CA LYS A 141 34.09 -4.53 51.50
C LYS A 141 34.40 -3.11 51.95
N LEU A 142 35.41 -2.92 52.80
CA LEU A 142 35.90 -1.58 53.16
C LEU A 142 36.37 -0.78 51.94
N ARG A 143 37.04 -1.44 50.99
CA ARG A 143 37.50 -0.82 49.75
C ARG A 143 36.32 -0.40 48.86
N GLN A 144 35.30 -1.24 48.74
CA GLN A 144 34.08 -0.93 47.98
C GLN A 144 33.23 0.15 48.63
N ASP A 145 33.07 0.16 49.95
CA ASP A 145 32.35 1.20 50.68
C ASP A 145 33.03 2.55 50.49
N LYS A 146 34.37 2.61 50.56
CA LYS A 146 35.15 3.81 50.21
C LYS A 146 34.98 4.26 48.76
N LEU A 147 34.94 3.32 47.81
CA LEU A 147 34.66 3.60 46.40
C LEU A 147 33.24 4.11 46.18
N ARG A 148 32.26 3.62 46.96
CA ARG A 148 30.86 4.01 46.89
C ARG A 148 30.64 5.40 47.50
N GLU A 149 31.28 5.71 48.62
CA GLU A 149 31.33 7.05 49.21
C GLU A 149 32.00 8.04 48.25
N ALA A 150 33.11 7.65 47.61
CA ALA A 150 33.76 8.48 46.59
C ALA A 150 32.83 8.71 45.39
N ARG A 151 32.11 7.68 44.93
CA ARG A 151 31.17 7.78 43.80
C ARG A 151 29.92 8.58 44.14
N ALA A 152 29.37 8.45 45.35
CA ALA A 152 28.29 9.29 45.86
C ALA A 152 28.70 10.76 45.93
N SER A 153 29.98 11.02 46.22
CA SER A 153 30.54 12.38 46.21
C SER A 153 30.68 12.97 44.79
N LEU A 154 30.77 12.14 43.75
CA LEU A 154 30.80 12.56 42.33
C LEU A 154 29.40 12.68 41.68
N ALA A 155 28.33 12.18 42.32
CA ALA A 155 26.98 12.13 41.77
C ALA A 155 26.19 13.46 41.85
N ASN A 156 26.82 14.55 42.31
CA ASN A 156 26.21 15.88 42.37
C ASN A 156 26.33 16.69 41.05
N ASN A 157 26.80 16.09 39.97
CA ASN A 157 26.73 16.68 38.63
C ASN A 157 25.93 15.74 37.73
N GLY A 158 24.74 16.20 37.35
CA GLY A 158 23.67 15.38 36.79
C GLY A 158 24.07 14.51 35.60
N ASP A 159 23.69 13.24 35.67
CA ASP A 159 23.22 12.52 34.49
C ASP A 159 21.69 12.45 34.59
N GLY A 160 21.01 12.81 33.50
CA GLY A 160 19.58 12.57 33.39
C GLY A 160 19.35 11.07 33.47
N GLU A 161 18.39 10.65 34.27
CA GLU A 161 17.91 9.27 34.30
C GLU A 161 17.38 8.89 32.91
N VAL A 162 18.26 8.34 32.06
CA VAL A 162 17.89 7.83 30.74
C VAL A 162 16.99 6.61 30.95
N SER A 163 15.74 6.73 30.52
CA SER A 163 14.70 5.70 30.63
C SER A 163 15.19 4.39 30.01
N GLU A 164 14.73 3.26 30.55
CA GLU A 164 15.09 1.94 30.04
C GLU A 164 14.71 1.75 28.55
N LEU A 165 13.64 2.44 28.11
CA LEU A 165 13.25 2.50 26.70
C LEU A 165 14.28 3.26 25.85
N GLU A 166 14.75 4.41 26.31
CA GLU A 166 15.76 5.22 25.61
C GLU A 166 17.10 4.47 25.52
N ARG A 167 17.46 3.71 26.55
CA ARG A 167 18.65 2.83 26.51
C ARG A 167 18.51 1.75 25.44
N TYR A 168 17.34 1.13 25.33
CA TYR A 168 17.08 0.12 24.30
C TYR A 168 17.17 0.71 22.89
N GLU A 169 16.53 1.86 22.67
CA GLU A 169 16.57 2.57 21.39
C GLU A 169 18.00 2.96 20.99
N LEU A 170 18.78 3.49 21.92
CA LEU A 170 20.20 3.83 21.68
C LEU A 170 21.03 2.62 21.27
N VAL A 171 20.77 1.44 21.86
CA VAL A 171 21.44 0.19 21.46
C VAL A 171 21.05 -0.22 20.05
N GLU A 172 19.78 -0.14 19.69
CA GLU A 172 19.30 -0.49 18.34
C GLU A 172 19.79 0.48 17.26
N LEU A 173 19.79 1.79 17.54
CA LEU A 173 20.37 2.81 16.65
C LEU A 173 21.87 2.59 16.47
N ARG A 174 22.60 2.23 17.54
CA ARG A 174 24.02 1.95 17.48
C ARG A 174 24.32 0.75 16.56
N LYS A 175 23.50 -0.30 16.56
CA LYS A 175 23.63 -1.46 15.64
C LYS A 175 23.44 -1.07 14.17
N LYS A 176 22.63 -0.05 13.88
CA LYS A 176 22.41 0.43 12.50
C LYS A 176 23.65 1.10 11.91
N VAL A 177 24.41 1.83 12.73
CA VAL A 177 25.56 2.61 12.27
C VAL A 177 26.88 1.86 12.42
N LYS A 178 27.02 0.97 13.41
CA LYS A 178 28.26 0.21 13.66
C LYS A 178 28.42 -1.00 12.74
N CYS A 179 29.65 -1.29 12.34
CA CYS A 179 30.01 -2.45 11.54
C CYS A 179 29.57 -3.75 12.22
N SER A 180 28.91 -4.64 11.49
CA SER A 180 28.44 -5.92 12.05
C SER A 180 29.54 -6.95 12.30
N VAL A 181 30.78 -6.70 11.86
CA VAL A 181 31.91 -7.61 12.02
C VAL A 181 32.65 -7.30 13.32
N CYS A 182 33.15 -6.07 13.51
CA CYS A 182 33.85 -5.67 14.74
C CYS A 182 32.92 -5.12 15.82
N GLN A 183 31.67 -4.74 15.48
CA GLN A 183 30.69 -4.11 16.37
C GLN A 183 31.17 -2.82 17.03
N ASP A 184 32.23 -2.20 16.49
CA ASP A 184 32.85 -1.03 17.09
C ASP A 184 32.87 0.19 16.16
N ALA A 185 33.60 0.09 15.04
CA ALA A 185 33.74 1.16 14.06
C ALA A 185 32.45 1.42 13.26
N PRO A 186 32.22 2.65 12.78
CA PRO A 186 31.07 2.96 11.93
C PRO A 186 31.16 2.26 10.56
N LYS A 187 30.02 2.16 9.89
CA LYS A 187 29.95 1.67 8.51
C LYS A 187 30.42 2.77 7.55
N GLU A 188 31.48 2.49 6.81
CA GLU A 188 32.15 3.45 5.91
C GLU A 188 32.29 2.92 4.48
N VAL A 189 32.01 1.63 4.27
CA VAL A 189 32.10 0.99 2.96
C VAL A 189 30.88 0.13 2.69
N MET A 190 30.49 0.06 1.42
CA MET A 190 29.38 -0.72 0.89
C MET A 190 29.89 -1.66 -0.20
N ILE A 191 29.39 -2.91 -0.21
CA ILE A 191 29.61 -3.84 -1.32
C ILE A 191 28.53 -3.63 -2.38
N SER A 192 28.88 -3.16 -3.58
CA SER A 192 27.93 -2.85 -4.67
C SER A 192 27.04 -4.03 -5.10
N LYS A 193 27.53 -5.27 -4.99
CA LYS A 193 26.81 -6.48 -5.43
C LYS A 193 25.68 -6.94 -4.50
N CYS A 194 25.68 -6.48 -3.24
CA CYS A 194 24.70 -6.90 -2.24
C CYS A 194 24.28 -5.81 -1.25
N SER A 195 24.83 -4.60 -1.39
CA SER A 195 24.53 -3.41 -0.60
C SER A 195 24.72 -3.54 0.92
N HIS A 196 25.41 -4.58 1.40
CA HIS A 196 25.79 -4.69 2.80
C HIS A 196 26.96 -3.75 3.11
N MET A 197 26.92 -3.15 4.30
CA MET A 197 27.84 -2.10 4.72
C MET A 197 28.66 -2.51 5.96
N PHE A 198 29.92 -2.12 5.99
CA PHE A 198 30.91 -2.47 7.02
C PHE A 198 31.89 -1.31 7.26
N CYS A 199 32.78 -1.42 8.26
CA CYS A 199 33.89 -0.46 8.39
C CYS A 199 34.99 -0.76 7.37
N LYS A 200 35.81 0.26 7.08
CA LYS A 200 36.90 0.14 6.12
C LYS A 200 37.92 -0.92 6.53
N GLU A 201 38.31 -0.94 7.81
CA GLU A 201 39.30 -1.86 8.36
C GLU A 201 38.92 -3.34 8.18
N CYS A 202 37.67 -3.70 8.50
CA CYS A 202 37.19 -5.07 8.36
C CYS A 202 37.17 -5.50 6.88
N MET A 203 36.79 -4.63 5.97
CA MET A 203 36.75 -4.96 4.54
C MET A 203 38.15 -5.06 3.93
N GLU A 204 39.07 -4.19 4.31
CA GLU A 204 40.47 -4.29 3.90
C GLU A 204 41.13 -5.56 4.42
N SER A 205 40.91 -5.93 5.67
CA SER A 205 41.39 -7.19 6.25
C SER A 205 40.87 -8.40 5.46
N ASN A 206 39.57 -8.39 5.12
CA ASN A 206 38.93 -9.48 4.36
C ASN A 206 39.52 -9.61 2.93
N LEU A 207 39.78 -8.48 2.27
CA LEU A 207 40.43 -8.44 0.95
C LEU A 207 41.89 -8.91 1.01
N LYS A 208 42.66 -8.48 2.02
CA LYS A 208 44.05 -8.93 2.24
C LYS A 208 44.12 -10.45 2.49
N ALA A 209 43.17 -10.99 3.24
CA ALA A 209 43.03 -12.43 3.47
C ALA A 209 42.51 -13.23 2.25
N ARG A 210 42.30 -12.57 1.10
CA ARG A 210 41.68 -13.13 -0.12
C ARG A 210 40.28 -13.73 0.10
N ASN A 211 39.59 -13.36 1.18
CA ASN A 211 38.24 -13.84 1.47
C ASN A 211 37.19 -12.91 0.84
N ARG A 212 36.99 -13.12 -0.46
CA ARG A 212 36.11 -12.33 -1.34
C ARG A 212 34.63 -12.71 -1.23
N LYS A 213 34.13 -12.93 -0.02
CA LYS A 213 32.72 -13.25 0.28
C LYS A 213 32.16 -12.28 1.31
N CYS A 214 30.98 -11.73 1.04
CA CYS A 214 30.30 -10.80 1.95
C CYS A 214 30.11 -11.45 3.33
N PRO A 215 30.52 -10.81 4.44
CA PRO A 215 30.34 -11.37 5.80
C PRO A 215 28.89 -11.73 6.12
N THR A 216 27.92 -10.96 5.62
CA THR A 216 26.49 -11.12 5.88
C THR A 216 25.83 -12.17 4.97
N CYS A 217 25.87 -11.99 3.65
CA CYS A 217 25.12 -12.86 2.72
C CYS A 217 25.98 -13.83 1.90
N LYS A 218 27.29 -13.88 2.14
CA LYS A 218 28.27 -14.78 1.48
C LYS A 218 28.40 -14.63 -0.04
N LYS A 219 27.72 -13.67 -0.66
CA LYS A 219 27.87 -13.33 -2.08
C LYS A 219 29.31 -12.91 -2.39
N MET A 220 29.83 -13.36 -3.53
CA MET A 220 31.19 -13.02 -3.97
C MET A 220 31.27 -11.56 -4.41
N PHE A 221 32.41 -10.91 -4.15
CA PHE A 221 32.68 -9.52 -4.54
C PHE A 221 34.18 -9.31 -4.85
N GLY A 222 34.49 -8.39 -5.76
CA GLY A 222 35.85 -7.96 -6.10
C GLY A 222 36.28 -6.70 -5.35
N GLN A 223 37.53 -6.28 -5.54
CA GLN A 223 38.03 -5.02 -4.97
C GLN A 223 37.27 -3.81 -5.53
N ASP A 224 36.93 -3.85 -6.82
CA ASP A 224 36.16 -2.78 -7.49
C ASP A 224 34.72 -2.65 -6.98
N ASP A 225 34.20 -3.68 -6.32
CA ASP A 225 32.85 -3.71 -5.76
C ASP A 225 32.76 -3.04 -4.38
N VAL A 226 33.89 -2.68 -3.76
CA VAL A 226 33.91 -1.99 -2.46
C VAL A 226 33.92 -0.48 -2.70
N LYS A 227 32.83 0.19 -2.29
CA LYS A 227 32.65 1.64 -2.45
C LYS A 227 32.61 2.32 -1.08
N GLY A 228 33.27 3.47 -0.96
CA GLY A 228 33.20 4.31 0.25
C GLY A 228 31.83 4.96 0.40
N VAL A 229 31.39 5.12 1.65
CA VAL A 229 30.15 5.78 2.05
C VAL A 229 30.47 6.81 3.13
N TYR A 230 29.93 8.00 2.98
CA TYR A 230 30.12 9.12 3.89
C TYR A 230 28.77 9.54 4.45
N TRP A 231 28.71 9.76 5.77
CA TRP A 231 27.53 10.29 6.44
C TRP A 231 27.62 11.82 6.39
N THR A 232 26.61 12.47 5.82
CA THR A 232 26.45 13.93 5.85
C THR A 232 25.39 14.30 6.87
#